data_AF-A0A2T1D2P4-F1
#
_entry.id   AF-A0A2T1D2P4-F1
#
_cell.length_a   1.000
_cell.length_b   1.000
_cell.length_c   1.000
_cell.angle_alpha   90.00
_cell.angle_beta   90.00
_cell.angle_gamma   90.00
#
_symmetry.space_group_name_H-M   'P 1'
#
loop_
_entity.id
_entity.type
_entity.pdbx_description
1 polymer ?
#
loop_
_entity_poly.entity_id
_entity_poly.type
_entity_poly.pdbx_seq_one_letter_code
_entity_poly.pdbx_strand_id
1 'polypeptide(L)' 'MHFQQGELLEIDHIKPISCGGKKEWQNLQLLHRHCHDEKTANDGSLKSHIDKMETH' A
#
# COMPACT_ATOMS: atom_id res chain seq x y z
N MET A 1 -5.31 15.20 0.85
CA MET A 1 -3.92 15.00 0.40
C MET A 1 -3.56 16.06 -0.62
N HIS A 2 -2.50 16.82 -0.32
CA HIS A 2 -2.07 17.97 -1.12
C HIS A 2 -1.12 17.51 -2.21
N PHE A 3 -1.42 17.85 -3.46
CA PHE A 3 -0.55 17.56 -4.60
C PHE A 3 0.59 18.59 -4.60
N GLN A 4 1.76 18.23 -4.08
CA GLN A 4 2.96 19.06 -4.26
C GLN A 4 3.67 18.62 -5.54
N GLN A 5 3.72 19.56 -6.49
CA GLN A 5 4.36 19.39 -7.79
C GLN A 5 5.89 19.26 -7.58
N GLY A 6 6.37 18.03 -7.36
CA GLY A 6 7.76 17.72 -7.00
C GLY A 6 7.94 16.45 -6.16
N GLU A 7 6.86 15.87 -5.65
CA GLU A 7 6.92 14.60 -4.91
C GLU A 7 7.24 13.42 -5.83
N LEU A 8 8.10 12.50 -5.35
CA LEU A 8 8.45 11.27 -6.07
C LEU A 8 7.22 10.34 -6.14
N LEU A 9 6.88 9.98 -7.38
CA LEU A 9 5.84 9.00 -7.70
C LEU A 9 6.47 7.60 -7.71
N GLU A 10 5.81 6.66 -7.04
CA GLU A 10 6.15 5.25 -7.03
C GLU A 10 5.08 4.45 -7.78
N ILE A 11 5.49 3.37 -8.44
CA ILE A 11 4.56 2.42 -9.05
C ILE A 11 4.13 1.42 -7.98
N ASP A 12 2.84 1.41 -7.66
CA ASP A 12 2.27 0.50 -6.67
C ASP A 12 1.09 -0.32 -7.24
N HIS A 13 0.77 -1.45 -6.63
CA HIS A 13 -0.32 -2.31 -7.10
C HIS A 13 -1.67 -1.80 -6.61
N ILE A 14 -2.66 -1.64 -7.50
CA ILE A 14 -4.02 -1.22 -7.13
C ILE A 14 -4.65 -2.19 -6.14
N LYS A 15 -4.57 -3.48 -6.44
CA LYS A 15 -4.88 -4.55 -5.51
C LYS A 15 -3.57 -5.24 -5.11
N PRO A 16 -3.21 -5.28 -3.82
CA PRO A 16 -2.08 -6.02 -3.31
C PRO A 16 -2.16 -7.48 -3.73
N ILE A 17 -1.00 -8.03 -4.08
CA ILE A 17 -0.87 -9.43 -4.45
C ILE A 17 -1.32 -10.34 -3.30
N SER A 18 -1.07 -9.93 -2.05
CA SER A 18 -1.53 -10.59 -0.83
C SER A 18 -3.06 -10.75 -0.75
N CYS A 19 -3.81 -9.83 -1.34
CA CYS A 19 -5.28 -9.85 -1.40
C CYS A 19 -5.81 -10.48 -2.70
N GLY A 20 -4.96 -11.13 -3.50
CA GLY A 20 -5.32 -11.71 -4.79
C GLY A 20 -5.29 -10.70 -5.94
N GLY A 21 -4.44 -9.69 -5.84
CA GLY A 21 -4.04 -8.83 -6.96
C GLY A 21 -3.08 -9.55 -7.91
N LYS A 22 -3.10 -9.15 -9.19
CA LYS A 22 -2.21 -9.71 -10.23
C LYS A 22 -1.07 -8.74 -10.54
N LYS A 23 0.08 -9.27 -10.96
CA LYS A 23 1.21 -8.46 -11.44
C LYS A 23 1.03 -8.05 -12.90
N GLU A 24 -0.12 -7.46 -13.22
CA GLU A 24 -0.46 -7.01 -14.57
C GLU A 24 -0.42 -5.48 -14.60
N TRP A 25 -0.06 -4.91 -15.75
CA TRP A 25 0.00 -3.44 -15.93
C TRP A 25 -1.31 -2.73 -15.57
N GLN A 26 -2.44 -3.42 -15.76
CA GLN A 26 -3.78 -2.92 -15.42
C GLN A 26 -4.01 -2.81 -13.90
N ASN A 27 -3.21 -3.52 -13.10
CA ASN A 27 -3.24 -3.50 -11.65
C ASN A 27 -2.11 -2.62 -11.07
N LEU A 28 -1.47 -1.76 -11.86
CA LEU A 28 -0.47 -0.82 -11.39
C LEU A 28 -1.04 0.61 -11.39
N GLN A 29 -0.76 1.37 -10.34
CA GLN A 29 -1.07 2.79 -10.21
C GLN A 29 0.17 3.58 -9.81
N LEU A 30 0.23 4.83 -10.26
CA LEU A 30 1.21 5.79 -9.77
C LEU A 30 0.69 6.41 -8.48
N LEU A 31 1.46 6.26 -7.42
CA LEU A 31 1.11 6.75 -6.11
C LEU A 31 2.23 7.65 -5.57
N HIS A 32 1.87 8.74 -4.92
CA HIS A 32 2.87 9.51 -4.19
C HIS A 32 3.36 8.71 -3.00
N ARG A 33 4.66 8.80 -2.70
CA ARG A 33 5.27 8.14 -1.54
C ARG A 33 4.51 8.40 -0.22
N HIS A 34 4.01 9.62 -0.01
CA HIS A 34 3.19 9.96 1.16
C HIS A 34 1.82 9.29 1.20
N CYS A 35 1.25 8.97 0.04
CA CYS A 35 -0.05 8.32 -0.06
C CYS A 35 0.06 6.78 0.11
N HIS A 36 1.28 6.24 0.10
CA HIS A 36 1.55 4.82 0.29
C HIS A 36 1.17 4.32 1.70
N ASP A 37 1.41 5.13 2.74
CA ASP A 37 1.08 4.75 4.12
C ASP A 37 -0.43 4.68 4.34
N GLU A 38 -1.18 5.67 3.84
CA GLU A 38 -2.64 5.68 3.89
C GLU A 38 -3.25 4.53 3.07
N LYS A 39 -2.68 4.26 1.88
CA LYS A 39 -3.10 3.14 1.06
C LYS A 39 -2.86 1.80 1.77
N THR A 40 -1.69 1.62 2.38
CA THR A 40 -1.37 0.39 3.12
C THR A 40 -2.34 0.18 4.29
N ALA A 41 -2.71 1.25 4.98
CA ALA A 41 -3.70 1.20 6.05
C ALA A 41 -5.11 0.84 5.56
N ASN A 42 -5.53 1.36 4.39
CA ASN A 42 -6.88 1.17 3.86
C ASN A 42 -7.05 -0.16 3.08
N ASP A 43 -6.01 -0.63 2.39
CA ASP A 43 -6.09 -1.83 1.54
C ASP A 43 -6.13 -3.15 2.34
N GLY A 44 -6.01 -3.07 3.68
CA GLY A 44 -5.95 -4.28 4.52
C GLY A 44 -4.69 -5.12 4.26
N SER A 45 -3.71 -4.57 3.52
CA SER A 45 -2.36 -5.14 3.41
C SER A 45 -1.57 -5.02 4.71
N LEU A 46 -2.11 -4.34 5.72
CA LEU A 46 -1.85 -4.60 7.13
C LEU A 46 -2.24 -6.04 7.47
N LYS A 47 -1.46 -6.99 6.95
CA LYS A 47 -1.29 -8.28 7.57
C LYS A 47 -0.62 -7.96 8.88
N SER A 48 -1.47 -7.69 9.87
CA SER A 48 -1.12 -7.35 11.23
C SER A 48 0.08 -8.21 11.62
N HIS A 49 1.27 -7.62 11.60
CA HIS A 49 2.36 -8.11 12.44
C HIS A 49 1.96 -7.66 13.84
N ILE A 50 0.84 -8.20 14.35
CA ILE A 50 0.61 -8.31 15.77
C ILE A 50 1.74 -9.21 16.21
N ASP A 51 2.77 -8.51 16.61
CA ASP A 51 3.78 -8.95 17.53
C ASP A 51 3.18 -9.95 18.51
N LYS A 52 3.87 -11.07 18.66
CA LYS A 52 3.59 -12.02 19.73
C LYS A 52 3.95 -11.36 21.06
N MET A 53 3.16 -10.38 21.50
CA MET A 53 3.18 -9.93 22.88
C MET A 53 2.23 -10.82 23.67
N GLU A 54 2.86 -11.83 24.27
CA GLU A 54 2.51 -12.52 25.52
C GLU A 54 1.06 -12.43 26.00
N THR A 55 0.43 -13.61 26.11
CA THR A 55 -0.52 -13.86 27.19
C THR A 55 -0.37 -15.31 27.63
N HIS A 56 0.06 -15.44 28.89
CA HIS A 56 0.25 -16.61 29.76
C HIS A 56 1.47 -17.50 29.53
#